data_AF-A0AAV3XTE6-F1
#
_entry.id   AF-A0AAV3XTE6-F1
#
_cell.length_a   1.000
_cell.length_b   1.000
_cell.length_c   1.000
_cell.angle_alpha   90.00
_cell.angle_beta   90.00
_cell.angle_gamma   90.00
#
_symmetry.space_group_name_H-M   'P 1'
#
loop_
_entity.id
_entity.type
_entity.pdbx_description
1 polymer ?
#
loop_
_entity_poly.entity_id
_entity_poly.type
_entity_poly.pdbx_seq_one_letter_code
_entity_poly.pdbx_strand_id
1 'polypeptide(L)' 'MFLVFRGVWHGDVAIKVLDTGSSADNDAQLAAFKLEIAVLRKTRHENLVLFMGACMTPPRLAIVT' A
#
# COMPACT_ATOMS: atom_id res chain seq x y z
N MET A 1 -10.22 5.67 -5.49
CA MET A 1 -10.94 4.49 -4.93
C MET A 1 -9.89 3.46 -4.58
N PHE A 2 -9.98 2.78 -3.43
CA PHE A 2 -9.09 1.66 -3.11
C PHE A 2 -9.76 0.34 -3.45
N LEU A 3 -8.98 -0.61 -3.97
CA LEU A 3 -9.42 -1.99 -4.20
C LEU A 3 -8.58 -2.93 -3.34
N VAL A 4 -9.21 -3.92 -2.71
CA VAL A 4 -8.50 -4.93 -1.90
C VAL A 4 -8.63 -6.27 -2.59
N PHE A 5 -7.48 -6.90 -2.82
CA PHE A 5 -7.38 -8.22 -3.41
C PHE A 5 -6.78 -9.21 -2.42
N ARG A 6 -7.17 -10.47 -2.52
CA ARG A 6 -6.45 -11.57 -1.88
C ARG A 6 -5.22 -11.92 -2.71
N GLY A 7 -4.08 -12.11 -2.06
CA GLY A 7 -2.85 -12.57 -2.68
C GLY A 7 -2.19 -13.68 -1.86
N VAL A 8 -1.07 -14.19 -2.38
CA VAL A 8 -0.24 -15.18 -1.68
C VAL A 8 1.22 -14.73 -1.69
N TRP A 9 1.81 -14.55 -0.51
CA TRP A 9 3.24 -14.31 -0.32
C TRP A 9 3.67 -14.82 1.07
N HIS A 10 4.39 -15.94 1.11
CA HIS A 10 4.69 -16.67 2.35
C HIS A 10 3.45 -17.03 3.22
N GLY A 11 2.26 -17.06 2.61
CA GLY A 11 0.96 -17.18 3.26
C GLY A 11 -0.10 -16.35 2.54
N ASP A 12 -1.33 -16.35 3.04
CA ASP A 12 -2.37 -15.45 2.54
C ASP A 12 -2.06 -13.99 2.92
N VAL A 13 -2.22 -13.07 1.95
CA VAL A 13 -1.99 -11.63 2.15
C VAL A 13 -3.15 -10.81 1.59
N ALA A 14 -3.34 -9.60 2.12
CA ALA A 14 -4.23 -8.60 1.56
C ALA A 14 -3.44 -7.55 0.79
N ILE A 15 -3.83 -7.31 -0.46
CA ILE A 15 -3.20 -6.33 -1.36
C ILE A 15 -4.16 -5.18 -1.57
N LYS A 16 -3.92 -4.06 -0.90
CA LYS A 16 -4.70 -2.83 -1.03
C LYS A 16 -4.09 -1.96 -2.13
N VAL A 17 -4.74 -1.89 -3.28
CA VAL A 17 -4.30 -1.12 -4.45
C VAL A 17 -4.99 0.25 -4.46
N LEU A 18 -4.19 1.29 -4.68
CA LEU A 18 -4.64 2.62 -5.04
C LEU A 18 -4.46 2.80 -6.54
N ASP A 19 -5.58 2.86 -7.25
CA ASP A 19 -5.57 3.24 -8.67
C ASP A 19 -5.52 4.76 -8.77
N THR A 20 -4.39 5.29 -9.23
CA THR A 20 -4.21 6.73 -9.46
C THR A 20 -4.73 7.17 -10.84
N GLY A 21 -5.27 6.24 -11.64
CA GLY A 21 -5.71 6.48 -13.00
C GLY A 21 -4.56 6.88 -13.94
N SER A 22 -4.91 7.32 -15.15
CA SER A 22 -3.97 7.89 -16.14
C SER A 22 -3.47 9.29 -15.78
N SER A 23 -3.96 9.89 -14.69
CA SER A 23 -3.37 11.09 -14.10
C SER A 23 -2.14 10.70 -13.28
N ALA A 24 -1.04 10.45 -13.98
CA ALA A 24 0.28 10.12 -13.43
C ALA A 24 0.92 11.23 -12.58
N ASP A 25 0.17 12.28 -12.22
CA ASP A 25 0.71 13.60 -11.90
C ASP A 25 0.14 14.21 -10.60
N ASN A 26 -0.36 13.38 -9.68
CA ASN A 26 -0.72 13.86 -8.35
C ASN A 26 0.40 13.57 -7.35
N ASP A 27 1.50 14.31 -7.48
CA ASP A 27 2.65 14.27 -6.56
C ASP A 27 2.21 14.38 -5.08
N ALA A 28 1.12 15.11 -4.81
CA ALA A 28 0.54 15.20 -3.47
C ALA A 28 -0.05 13.85 -2.99
N GLN A 29 -0.70 13.08 -3.86
CA GLN A 29 -1.17 11.73 -3.52
C GLN A 29 -0.01 10.78 -3.30
N LEU A 30 1.04 10.84 -4.13
CA LEU A 30 2.23 10.02 -3.94
C LEU A 30 2.95 10.39 -2.63
N ALA A 31 3.03 11.68 -2.30
CA ALA A 31 3.60 12.16 -1.04
C ALA A 31 2.77 11.70 0.17
N ALA A 32 1.44 11.79 0.11
CA ALA A 32 0.55 11.29 1.16
C ALA A 32 0.70 9.76 1.34
N PHE A 33 0.78 9.01 0.23
CA PHE A 33 1.00 7.58 0.26
C PHE A 33 2.36 7.19 0.86
N LYS A 34 3.43 7.92 0.52
CA LYS A 34 4.75 7.76 1.15
C LYS A 34 4.70 7.98 2.66
N LEU A 35 3.92 8.96 3.13
CA LEU A 35 3.76 9.23 4.56
C LEU A 35 3.04 8.08 5.27
N GLU A 36 1.97 7.54 4.68
CA GLU A 36 1.24 6.38 5.22
C GLU A 36 2.17 5.17 5.38
N ILE A 37 2.96 4.85 4.35
CA ILE A 37 3.93 3.76 4.40
C ILE A 37 5.03 4.01 5.44
N ALA A 38 5.49 5.26 5.58
CA ALA A 38 6.52 5.59 6.56
C ALA A 38 6.06 5.33 8.01
N VAL A 39 4.76 5.51 8.29
CA VAL A 39 4.14 5.15 9.56
C VAL A 39 4.03 3.63 9.69
N LEU A 40 3.39 2.97 8.73
CA LEU A 40 3.16 1.52 8.75
C LEU A 40 4.45 0.71 8.90
N ARG A 41 5.53 1.12 8.23
CA ARG A 41 6.84 0.46 8.30
C ARG A 41 7.48 0.50 9.70
N LYS A 42 7.12 1.47 10.53
CA LYS A 42 7.62 1.60 11.91
C LYS A 42 6.72 0.92 12.93
N THR A 43 5.55 0.46 12.52
CA THR A 43 4.56 -0.13 13.41
C THR A 43 4.66 -1.65 13.37
N ARG A 44 4.96 -2.26 14.53
CA ARG A 44 4.96 -3.72 14.70
C ARG A 44 4.41 -4.05 16.07
N HIS A 45 3.24 -4.67 16.10
CA HIS A 45 2.54 -5.01 17.33
C HIS A 45 1.62 -6.22 17.08
N GLU A 46 1.42 -7.07 18.08
CA GLU A 46 0.59 -8.28 17.97
C GLU A 46 -0.88 -7.99 17.61
N ASN A 47 -1.40 -6.85 18.07
CA ASN A 47 -2.79 -6.44 17.86
C ASN A 47 -2.98 -5.47 16.68
N LEU A 48 -1.98 -5.35 15.80
CA LEU A 48 -2.06 -4.55 14.58
C LEU A 48 -1.76 -5.43 13.37
N VAL A 49 -2.42 -5.11 12.25
CA VAL A 49 -2.16 -5.79 10.99
C VAL A 49 -0.69 -5.59 10.60
N LEU A 50 -0.02 -6.68 10.24
CA LEU A 50 1.40 -6.65 9.90
C LEU A 50 1.59 -5.96 8.55
N PHE A 51 2.34 -4.86 8.53
CA PHE A 51 2.81 -4.29 7.28
C PHE A 51 3.88 -5.20 6.67
N MET A 52 3.62 -5.70 5.46
CA MET A 52 4.51 -6.60 4.74
C MET A 52 5.33 -5.88 3.67
N GLY A 53 4.74 -4.91 2.98
CA GLY A 53 5.44 -4.13 1.97
C GLY A 53 4.55 -3.18 1.20
N ALA A 54 5.11 -2.49 0.20
CA ALA A 54 4.37 -1.61 -0.69
C ALA A 54 4.96 -1.56 -2.10
N CYS A 55 4.09 -1.43 -3.10
CA CYS A 55 4.45 -1.09 -4.48
C CYS A 55 4.39 0.43 -4.65
N MET A 56 5.50 1.03 -5.09
CA MET A 56 5.67 2.48 -5.21
C MET A 56 5.73 2.96 -6.68
N THR A 57 5.49 2.06 -7.63
CA THR A 57 5.62 2.35 -9.06
C THR A 57 4.25 2.70 -9.66
N PRO A 58 4.04 3.94 -10.14
CA PRO A 58 2.81 4.31 -10.85
C PRO A 58 2.56 3.45 -12.09
N PRO A 59 1.31 3.30 -12.55
CA PRO A 59 0.08 3.95 -12.07
C PRO A 59 -0.61 3.21 -10.91
N ARG A 60 -0.06 2.08 -10.45
CA ARG A 60 -0.69 1.23 -9.44
C ARG A 60 0.19 1.15 -8.20
N LEU A 61 -0.15 1.99 -7.24
CA LEU A 61 0.43 1.95 -5.90
C LEU A 61 -0.30 0.89 -5.08
N ALA A 62 0.40 0.18 -4.19
CA ALA A 62 -0.24 -0.85 -3.37
C ALA A 62 0.43 -1.01 -2.01
N ILE A 63 -0.34 -1.43 -1.01
CA ILE A 63 0.15 -1.86 0.30
C ILE A 63 -0.17 -3.35 0.44
N VAL A 64 0.81 -4.11 0.92
CA VAL A 64 0.68 -5.53 1.23
C VAL A 64 0.73 -5.68 2.74
N THR A 65 -0.27 -6.38 3.26
CA THR A 65 -0.47 -6.67 4.69
C THR A 65 -0.92 -8.10 4.91
#